data_AF-A0A7K2E8U5-F1
#
_entry.id   AF-A0A7K2E8U5-F1
#
_cell.length_a   1.000
_cell.length_b   1.000
_cell.length_c   1.000
_cell.angle_alpha   90.00
_cell.angle_beta   90.00
_cell.angle_gamma   90.00
#
_symmetry.space_group_name_H-M   'P 1'
#
loop_
_entity.id
_entity.type
_entity.pdbx_description
1 polymer ?
#
loop_
_entity_poly.entity_id
_entity_poly.type
_entity_poly.pdbx_seq_one_letter_code
_entity_poly.pdbx_strand_id
1 'polypeptide(L)'
;MLDMIETAFHREHPLFSLAIYYPLAHYIGPDEVNPVEVNRQRQVVGLIRVMFLKRFESSVYAFEKSLERLRRKLLAFAEVHCQRGPERDRLDGWLHKHAGAVGYRPEVQLSLDDVGGDEADLDEDYVPSEMLEAVEPLPRDAYDVAAILERTFEDLDGIAEFLDAARGLASQQDDKVRKLGRLLASREMAERKVLVFTEFADTAQWVESHLRAAGVDGLARIDSGSKLDRAEVIRRFSPYYNGSSSAGLARDGLDEIRVLVSTDVLSEGLNPPGRHPADQLRPALEPGAADAAHRPRGPPHEPRDRGAPPGRSPRGGCGPGHGAVLELPAPRGTGTDPEVVRAGDRQDVADLEHSRH
;
A
#
# COMPACT_ATOMS: atom_id res chain seq x y z
N MET A 1 -2.56 -11.10 -16.19
CA MET A 1 -2.58 -10.82 -14.73
C MET A 1 -3.91 -10.27 -14.27
N LEU A 2 -4.43 -9.14 -14.79
CA LEU A 2 -5.77 -8.65 -14.42
C LEU A 2 -6.83 -9.76 -14.53
N ASP A 3 -6.87 -10.45 -15.67
CA ASP A 3 -7.79 -11.58 -15.92
C ASP A 3 -7.58 -12.77 -14.96
N MET A 4 -6.33 -13.00 -14.50
CA MET A 4 -6.01 -14.04 -13.51
C MET A 4 -6.52 -13.65 -12.13
N ILE A 5 -6.37 -12.38 -11.75
CA ILE A 5 -6.88 -11.83 -10.50
C ILE A 5 -8.41 -11.89 -10.53
N GLU A 6 -9.06 -11.41 -11.59
CA GLU A 6 -10.52 -11.49 -11.79
C GLU A 6 -11.03 -12.94 -11.71
N THR A 7 -10.39 -13.88 -12.42
CA THR A 7 -10.70 -15.31 -12.34
C THR A 7 -10.56 -15.85 -10.91
N ALA A 8 -9.50 -15.45 -10.19
CA ALA A 8 -9.30 -15.87 -8.80
C ALA A 8 -10.33 -15.27 -7.84
N PHE A 9 -10.89 -14.09 -8.12
CA PHE A 9 -11.99 -13.51 -7.34
C PHE A 9 -13.34 -14.20 -7.54
N HIS A 10 -13.53 -14.92 -8.66
CA HIS A 10 -14.74 -15.70 -8.93
C HIS A 10 -14.72 -17.13 -8.36
N ARG A 11 -13.64 -17.55 -7.70
CA ARG A 11 -13.55 -18.85 -7.00
C ARG A 11 -14.37 -18.82 -5.69
N GLU A 12 -14.77 -19.99 -5.21
CA GLU A 12 -15.44 -20.17 -3.90
C GLU A 12 -14.63 -19.56 -2.74
N HIS A 13 -13.31 -19.56 -2.88
CA HIS A 13 -12.37 -18.85 -2.02
C HIS A 13 -11.67 -17.75 -2.83
N PRO A 14 -12.14 -16.49 -2.77
CA PRO A 14 -11.60 -15.41 -3.60
C PRO A 14 -10.12 -15.15 -3.34
N LEU A 15 -9.33 -15.10 -4.41
CA LEU A 15 -7.86 -14.93 -4.44
C LEU A 15 -7.08 -16.08 -3.78
N PHE A 16 -7.23 -16.23 -2.46
CA PHE A 16 -6.56 -17.23 -1.61
C PHE A 16 -7.55 -17.71 -0.53
N SER A 17 -7.51 -18.99 -0.18
CA SER A 17 -8.29 -19.60 0.91
C SER A 17 -7.93 -19.03 2.28
N LEU A 18 -6.63 -18.83 2.53
CA LEU A 18 -6.05 -18.32 3.77
C LEU A 18 -6.42 -19.16 5.00
N ALA A 19 -6.49 -20.50 4.84
CA ALA A 19 -6.92 -21.42 5.89
C ALA A 19 -6.13 -21.28 7.21
N ILE A 20 -4.83 -20.97 7.14
CA ILE A 20 -3.99 -20.75 8.34
C ILE A 20 -4.40 -19.49 9.16
N TYR A 21 -5.14 -18.56 8.55
CA TYR A 21 -5.70 -17.36 9.21
C TYR A 21 -7.16 -17.54 9.63
N TYR A 22 -7.79 -18.66 9.26
CA TYR A 22 -9.12 -19.06 9.72
C TYR A 22 -9.19 -20.57 10.02
N PRO A 23 -8.32 -21.09 10.91
CA PRO A 23 -8.30 -22.51 11.25
C PRO A 23 -9.60 -22.98 11.91
N LEU A 24 -10.40 -22.09 12.50
CA LEU A 24 -11.71 -22.42 13.06
C LEU A 24 -12.74 -22.91 12.03
N ALA A 25 -12.52 -22.68 10.73
CA ALA A 25 -13.30 -23.34 9.67
C ALA A 25 -13.08 -24.86 9.58
N HIS A 26 -11.98 -25.34 10.15
CA HIS A 26 -11.51 -26.72 10.15
C HIS A 26 -11.40 -27.29 11.58
N TYR A 27 -12.07 -26.66 12.56
CA TYR A 27 -12.15 -27.20 13.92
C TYR A 27 -13.05 -28.45 13.96
N ILE A 28 -12.52 -29.53 14.52
CA ILE A 28 -13.18 -30.84 14.67
C ILE A 28 -13.25 -31.31 16.13
N GLY A 29 -12.77 -30.49 17.07
CA GLY A 29 -12.79 -30.79 18.49
C GLY A 29 -14.21 -30.79 19.10
N PRO A 30 -14.34 -31.19 20.37
CA PRO A 30 -15.63 -31.41 21.01
C PRO A 30 -16.30 -30.12 21.52
N ASP A 31 -15.58 -29.00 21.63
CA ASP A 31 -16.07 -27.78 22.28
C ASP A 31 -16.85 -26.87 21.30
N GLU A 32 -17.78 -26.08 21.83
CA GLU A 32 -18.48 -25.07 21.02
C GLU A 32 -17.53 -23.91 20.68
N VAL A 33 -17.34 -23.66 19.38
CA VAL A 33 -16.45 -22.61 18.91
C VAL A 33 -17.07 -21.22 19.15
N ASN A 34 -16.32 -20.33 19.82
CA ASN A 34 -16.75 -18.97 20.09
C ASN A 34 -17.06 -18.18 18.78
N PRO A 35 -18.32 -17.74 18.56
CA PRO A 35 -18.70 -17.03 17.33
C PRO A 35 -17.98 -15.70 17.11
N VAL A 36 -17.50 -15.05 18.19
CA VAL A 36 -16.72 -13.80 18.10
C VAL A 36 -15.37 -14.07 17.46
N GLU A 37 -14.74 -15.21 17.80
CA GLU A 37 -13.41 -15.57 17.29
C GLU A 37 -13.48 -16.06 15.83
N VAL A 38 -14.52 -16.83 15.50
CA VAL A 38 -14.87 -17.14 14.10
C VAL A 38 -14.99 -15.87 13.26
N ASN A 39 -15.71 -14.86 13.76
CA ASN A 39 -15.89 -13.61 13.02
C ASN A 39 -14.58 -12.81 12.89
N ARG A 40 -13.72 -12.78 13.93
CA ARG A 40 -12.39 -12.15 13.88
C ARG A 40 -11.50 -12.77 12.81
N GLN A 41 -11.39 -14.09 12.79
CA GLN A 41 -10.57 -14.80 11.80
C GLN A 41 -11.07 -14.56 10.37
N ARG A 42 -12.39 -14.58 10.14
CA ARG A 42 -13.00 -14.20 8.85
C ARG A 42 -12.71 -12.75 8.46
N GLN A 43 -12.68 -11.81 9.41
CA GLN A 43 -12.29 -10.42 9.18
C GLN A 43 -10.81 -10.27 8.80
N VAL A 44 -9.91 -11.02 9.44
CA VAL A 44 -8.48 -11.08 9.08
C VAL A 44 -8.29 -11.57 7.64
N VAL A 45 -8.94 -12.68 7.27
CA VAL A 45 -8.95 -13.20 5.89
C VAL A 45 -9.46 -12.16 4.89
N GLY A 46 -10.55 -11.47 5.21
CA GLY A 46 -11.09 -10.39 4.38
C GLY A 46 -10.12 -9.21 4.22
N LEU A 47 -9.50 -8.77 5.32
CA LEU A 47 -8.53 -7.68 5.32
C LEU A 47 -7.29 -8.02 4.48
N ILE A 48 -6.75 -9.24 4.60
CA ILE A 48 -5.61 -9.69 3.80
C ILE A 48 -5.94 -9.60 2.30
N ARG A 49 -7.09 -10.13 1.85
CA ARG A 49 -7.53 -10.07 0.45
C ARG A 49 -7.67 -8.62 -0.06
N VAL A 50 -8.24 -7.71 0.73
CA VAL A 50 -8.35 -6.28 0.40
C VAL A 50 -6.97 -5.60 0.32
N MET A 51 -6.05 -5.94 1.22
CA MET A 51 -4.68 -5.42 1.18
C MET A 51 -3.90 -5.88 -0.06
N PHE A 52 -4.08 -7.12 -0.51
CA PHE A 52 -3.51 -7.59 -1.77
C PHE A 52 -4.00 -6.77 -2.98
N LEU A 53 -5.31 -6.51 -3.08
CA LEU A 53 -5.88 -5.67 -4.14
C LEU A 53 -5.31 -4.25 -4.13
N LYS A 54 -5.37 -3.56 -2.99
CA LYS A 54 -4.82 -2.20 -2.87
C LYS A 54 -3.34 -2.12 -3.27
N ARG A 55 -2.54 -3.11 -2.85
CA ARG A 55 -1.11 -3.15 -3.17
C ARG A 55 -0.88 -3.39 -4.66
N PHE A 56 -1.67 -4.24 -5.31
CA PHE A 56 -1.64 -4.42 -6.77
C PHE A 56 -1.97 -3.14 -7.54
N GLU A 57 -2.99 -2.39 -7.12
CA GLU A 57 -3.35 -1.09 -7.71
C GLU A 57 -2.23 -0.04 -7.54
N SER A 58 -1.57 -0.05 -6.38
CA SER A 58 -0.42 0.80 -6.04
C SER A 58 0.80 0.45 -6.90
N SER A 59 1.32 -0.78 -6.81
CA SER A 59 2.36 -1.31 -7.70
C SER A 59 2.43 -2.85 -7.69
N VAL A 60 2.76 -3.44 -8.85
CA VAL A 60 3.08 -4.88 -8.97
C VAL A 60 4.23 -5.25 -8.05
N TYR A 61 5.20 -4.36 -7.81
CA TYR A 61 6.26 -4.59 -6.83
C TYR A 61 5.72 -4.73 -5.39
N ALA A 62 4.83 -3.84 -4.94
CA ALA A 62 4.22 -3.95 -3.61
C ALA A 62 3.29 -5.17 -3.46
N PHE A 63 2.70 -5.64 -4.56
CA PHE A 63 1.94 -6.89 -4.63
C PHE A 63 2.86 -8.12 -4.59
N GLU A 64 3.92 -8.14 -5.39
CA GLU A 64 4.97 -9.17 -5.38
C GLU A 64 5.60 -9.33 -3.99
N LYS A 65 5.98 -8.23 -3.34
CA LYS A 65 6.48 -8.25 -1.95
C LYS A 65 5.46 -8.79 -0.95
N SER A 66 4.16 -8.59 -1.18
CA SER A 66 3.12 -9.21 -0.36
C SER A 66 2.93 -10.70 -0.64
N LEU A 67 3.07 -11.13 -1.90
CA LEU A 67 3.03 -12.55 -2.30
C LEU A 67 4.21 -13.32 -1.70
N GLU A 68 5.44 -12.77 -1.78
CA GLU A 68 6.63 -13.36 -1.15
C GLU A 68 6.47 -13.50 0.36
N ARG A 69 5.97 -12.46 1.04
CA ARG A 69 5.72 -12.49 2.50
C ARG A 69 4.65 -13.51 2.88
N LEU A 70 3.56 -13.63 2.11
CA LEU A 70 2.53 -14.65 2.36
C LEU A 70 3.10 -16.06 2.11
N ARG A 71 3.80 -16.27 1.00
CA ARG A 71 4.44 -17.55 0.66
C ARG A 71 5.32 -18.06 1.80
N ARG A 72 6.19 -17.21 2.35
CA ARG A 72 7.05 -17.58 3.50
C ARG A 72 6.24 -17.99 4.73
N LYS A 73 5.12 -17.33 5.03
CA LYS A 73 4.24 -17.70 6.15
C LYS A 73 3.50 -19.03 5.91
N LEU A 74 3.03 -19.27 4.69
CA LEU A 74 2.40 -20.54 4.32
C LEU A 74 3.42 -21.69 4.35
N LEU A 75 4.66 -21.46 3.91
CA LEU A 75 5.74 -22.43 4.00
C LEU A 75 6.17 -22.70 5.44
N ALA A 76 6.27 -21.67 6.30
CA ALA A 76 6.53 -21.86 7.73
C ALA A 76 5.45 -22.70 8.40
N PHE A 77 4.17 -22.44 8.08
CA PHE A 77 3.07 -23.25 8.57
C PHE A 77 3.17 -24.71 8.09
N ALA A 78 3.43 -24.91 6.79
CA ALA A 78 3.60 -26.24 6.21
C ALA A 78 4.78 -26.99 6.83
N GLU A 79 5.90 -26.32 7.09
CA GLU A 79 7.07 -26.91 7.78
C GLU A 79 6.73 -27.42 9.18
N VAL A 80 6.03 -26.63 9.99
CA VAL A 80 5.64 -27.06 11.35
C VAL A 80 4.59 -28.17 11.32
N HIS A 81 3.69 -28.16 10.32
CA HIS A 81 2.51 -29.03 10.31
C HIS A 81 2.64 -30.29 9.45
N CYS A 82 3.49 -30.36 8.42
CA CYS A 82 3.75 -31.59 7.67
C CYS A 82 4.54 -32.58 8.54
N GLN A 83 3.84 -33.43 9.28
CA GLN A 83 4.44 -34.30 10.31
C GLN A 83 4.38 -35.78 9.94
N ARG A 84 3.67 -36.12 8.85
CA ARG A 84 3.55 -37.48 8.32
C ARG A 84 4.32 -37.59 7.00
N GLY A 85 4.86 -38.77 6.69
CA GLY A 85 5.63 -39.01 5.46
C GLY A 85 5.00 -38.41 4.19
N PRO A 86 3.75 -38.76 3.83
CA PRO A 86 3.11 -38.22 2.63
C PRO A 86 2.88 -36.69 2.63
N GLU A 87 2.86 -36.05 3.80
CA GLU A 87 2.75 -34.59 3.92
C GLU A 87 4.14 -33.94 3.71
N ARG A 88 5.21 -34.58 4.22
CA ARG A 88 6.61 -34.20 3.95
C ARG A 88 6.97 -34.37 2.48
N ASP A 89 6.70 -35.55 1.91
CA ASP A 89 6.91 -35.84 0.48
C ASP A 89 6.23 -34.79 -0.43
N ARG A 90 5.04 -34.30 -0.03
CA ARG A 90 4.31 -33.22 -0.73
C ARG A 90 5.00 -31.86 -0.59
N LEU A 91 5.50 -31.52 0.60
CA LEU A 91 6.24 -30.28 0.86
C LEU A 91 7.56 -30.28 0.07
N ASP A 92 8.36 -31.33 0.19
CA ASP A 92 9.65 -31.50 -0.49
C ASP A 92 9.47 -31.47 -2.02
N GLY A 93 8.46 -32.18 -2.53
CA GLY A 93 8.11 -32.15 -3.95
C GLY A 93 7.68 -30.76 -4.45
N TRP A 94 6.97 -29.98 -3.62
CA TRP A 94 6.61 -28.60 -3.93
C TRP A 94 7.82 -27.66 -3.91
N LEU A 95 8.69 -27.78 -2.89
CA LEU A 95 9.93 -27.01 -2.76
C LEU A 95 10.88 -27.27 -3.94
N HIS A 96 11.05 -28.55 -4.32
CA HIS A 96 11.88 -28.94 -5.46
C HIS A 96 11.32 -28.40 -6.79
N LYS A 97 10.01 -28.53 -7.02
CA LYS A 97 9.31 -27.98 -8.21
C LYS A 97 9.53 -26.47 -8.36
N HIS A 98 9.60 -25.74 -7.25
CA HIS A 98 9.68 -24.27 -7.23
C HIS A 98 11.04 -23.73 -6.77
N ALA A 99 12.09 -24.56 -6.72
CA ALA A 99 13.34 -24.30 -6.00
C ALA A 99 13.97 -22.93 -6.32
N GLY A 100 14.15 -22.62 -7.61
CA GLY A 100 14.71 -21.34 -8.07
C GLY A 100 13.83 -20.11 -7.80
N ALA A 101 12.54 -20.29 -7.52
CA ALA A 101 11.64 -19.21 -7.12
C ALA A 101 11.58 -19.00 -5.60
N VAL A 102 11.83 -20.04 -4.80
CA VAL A 102 11.84 -19.97 -3.32
C VAL A 102 13.22 -19.74 -2.72
N GLY A 103 14.30 -20.02 -3.45
CA GLY A 103 15.68 -20.02 -2.93
C GLY A 103 16.09 -21.34 -2.27
N TYR A 104 15.33 -22.41 -2.48
CA TYR A 104 15.56 -23.72 -1.86
C TYR A 104 16.76 -24.42 -2.52
N ARG A 105 17.74 -24.83 -1.70
CA ARG A 105 18.98 -25.50 -2.09
C ARG A 105 19.13 -26.82 -1.30
N PRO A 106 18.51 -27.92 -1.75
CA PRO A 106 18.54 -29.19 -0.99
C PRO A 106 19.96 -29.74 -0.78
N GLU A 107 20.90 -29.41 -1.67
CA GLU A 107 22.30 -29.80 -1.56
C GLU A 107 23.03 -29.12 -0.39
N VAL A 108 22.61 -27.92 0.01
CA VAL A 108 23.17 -27.18 1.15
C VAL A 108 22.58 -27.71 2.45
N GLN A 109 21.26 -27.93 2.50
CA GLN A 109 20.57 -28.45 3.70
C GLN A 109 21.15 -29.79 4.16
N LEU A 110 21.41 -30.72 3.22
CA LEU A 110 21.99 -32.03 3.51
C LEU A 110 23.46 -31.97 3.97
N SER A 111 24.15 -30.84 3.79
CA SER A 111 25.56 -30.70 4.21
C SER A 111 25.73 -30.22 5.65
N LEU A 112 24.71 -29.56 6.22
CA LEU A 112 24.71 -29.03 7.58
C LEU A 112 24.68 -30.14 8.66
N ASP A 113 24.18 -31.33 8.32
CA ASP A 113 24.11 -32.48 9.23
C ASP A 113 25.46 -33.23 9.41
N ASP A 114 26.48 -33.00 8.56
CA ASP A 114 27.71 -33.82 8.53
C ASP A 114 29.05 -33.04 8.69
N VAL A 115 29.13 -31.75 8.38
CA VAL A 115 30.39 -30.98 8.56
C VAL A 115 30.13 -29.55 9.05
N GLY A 116 30.85 -29.14 10.10
CA GLY A 116 30.82 -27.77 10.62
C GLY A 116 31.40 -26.76 9.62
N GLY A 117 30.52 -26.17 8.82
CA GLY A 117 30.81 -25.03 7.95
C GLY A 117 30.80 -23.69 8.72
N ASP A 118 31.47 -22.69 8.16
CA ASP A 118 31.58 -21.35 8.77
C ASP A 118 30.20 -20.69 8.96
N GLU A 119 30.00 -20.00 10.08
CA GLU A 119 28.73 -19.35 10.50
C GLU A 119 28.24 -18.20 9.56
N ALA A 120 28.86 -18.02 8.39
CA ALA A 120 28.60 -16.91 7.47
C ALA A 120 27.47 -17.16 6.46
N ASP A 121 27.10 -18.42 6.20
CA ASP A 121 26.08 -18.78 5.20
C ASP A 121 24.69 -19.10 5.81
N LEU A 122 24.51 -18.84 7.12
CA LEU A 122 23.26 -19.13 7.87
C LEU A 122 22.05 -18.25 7.49
N ASP A 123 22.21 -17.29 6.57
CA ASP A 123 21.15 -16.39 6.10
C ASP A 123 20.35 -16.93 4.88
N GLU A 124 20.68 -18.12 4.35
CA GLU A 124 20.04 -18.70 3.15
C GLU A 124 18.82 -19.64 3.41
N ASP A 125 18.33 -19.77 4.65
CA ASP A 125 17.10 -20.54 4.92
C ASP A 125 15.88 -19.98 4.16
N TYR A 126 15.20 -20.85 3.39
CA TYR A 126 14.05 -20.45 2.57
C TYR A 126 12.83 -20.01 3.42
N VAL A 127 12.79 -20.43 4.69
CA VAL A 127 11.96 -19.90 5.78
C VAL A 127 12.86 -19.67 7.00
N PRO A 128 13.06 -18.43 7.45
CA PRO A 128 13.87 -18.15 8.65
C PRO A 128 13.31 -18.78 9.92
N SER A 129 14.18 -19.21 10.84
CA SER A 129 13.80 -19.82 12.13
C SER A 129 12.80 -19.00 12.96
N GLU A 130 12.96 -17.66 12.99
CA GLU A 130 11.99 -16.75 13.64
C GLU A 130 10.55 -16.93 13.12
N MET A 131 10.40 -17.28 11.84
CA MET A 131 9.09 -17.53 11.23
C MET A 131 8.52 -18.91 11.58
N LEU A 132 9.38 -19.91 11.84
CA LEU A 132 8.97 -21.23 12.33
C LEU A 132 8.52 -21.14 13.80
N GLU A 133 9.28 -20.46 14.64
CA GLU A 133 8.96 -20.23 16.06
C GLU A 133 7.65 -19.44 16.25
N ALA A 134 7.32 -18.55 15.31
CA ALA A 134 6.07 -17.78 15.32
C ALA A 134 4.82 -18.57 14.87
N VAL A 135 4.94 -19.84 14.46
CA VAL A 135 3.79 -20.67 14.09
C VAL A 135 3.23 -21.36 15.34
N GLU A 136 1.99 -21.01 15.70
CA GLU A 136 1.22 -21.75 16.71
C GLU A 136 0.86 -23.15 16.19
N PRO A 137 1.28 -24.24 16.85
CA PRO A 137 0.96 -25.60 16.41
C PRO A 137 -0.53 -25.92 16.64
N LEU A 138 -1.21 -26.41 15.60
CA LEU A 138 -2.60 -26.85 15.68
C LEU A 138 -2.70 -28.33 16.11
N PRO A 139 -3.36 -28.63 17.25
CA PRO A 139 -3.57 -30.02 17.67
C PRO A 139 -4.44 -30.78 16.67
N ARG A 140 -3.94 -31.92 16.18
CA ARG A 140 -4.59 -32.74 15.13
C ARG A 140 -5.84 -33.50 15.59
N ASP A 141 -6.11 -33.49 16.88
CA ASP A 141 -7.34 -33.96 17.52
C ASP A 141 -8.38 -32.84 17.68
N ALA A 142 -7.98 -31.58 17.61
CA ALA A 142 -8.86 -30.41 17.62
C ALA A 142 -9.12 -29.81 16.23
N TYR A 143 -8.20 -30.00 15.26
CA TYR A 143 -8.27 -29.43 13.91
C TYR A 143 -8.02 -30.46 12.82
N ASP A 144 -8.74 -30.35 11.71
CA ASP A 144 -8.43 -31.03 10.45
C ASP A 144 -7.23 -30.34 9.77
N VAL A 145 -6.05 -30.61 10.31
CA VAL A 145 -4.77 -30.11 9.78
C VAL A 145 -4.52 -30.62 8.35
N ALA A 146 -5.08 -31.77 7.96
CA ALA A 146 -4.92 -32.28 6.59
C ALA A 146 -5.66 -31.39 5.57
N ALA A 147 -6.89 -30.99 5.87
CA ALA A 147 -7.63 -30.03 5.06
C ALA A 147 -6.97 -28.64 5.05
N ILE A 148 -6.46 -28.16 6.21
CA ILE A 148 -5.73 -26.87 6.26
C ILE A 148 -4.47 -26.93 5.39
N LEU A 149 -3.69 -28.03 5.44
CA LEU A 149 -2.52 -28.22 4.58
C LEU A 149 -2.90 -28.26 3.10
N GLU A 150 -3.97 -28.97 2.71
CA GLU A 150 -4.45 -28.99 1.33
C GLU A 150 -4.75 -27.58 0.81
N ARG A 151 -5.52 -26.79 1.57
CA ARG A 151 -5.81 -25.38 1.27
C ARG A 151 -4.56 -24.50 1.25
N THR A 152 -3.58 -24.78 2.11
CA THR A 152 -2.29 -24.09 2.15
C THR A 152 -1.48 -24.34 0.87
N PHE A 153 -1.48 -25.57 0.35
CA PHE A 153 -0.81 -25.90 -0.91
C PHE A 153 -1.54 -25.31 -2.13
N GLU A 154 -2.88 -25.26 -2.14
CA GLU A 154 -3.65 -24.55 -3.19
C GLU A 154 -3.27 -23.05 -3.24
N ASP A 155 -3.16 -22.40 -2.07
CA ASP A 155 -2.73 -21.01 -1.98
C ASP A 155 -1.27 -20.85 -2.43
N LEU A 156 -0.37 -21.76 -2.05
CA LEU A 156 1.04 -21.75 -2.46
C LEU A 156 1.22 -21.86 -3.99
N ASP A 157 0.50 -22.78 -4.64
CA ASP A 157 0.51 -22.90 -6.10
C ASP A 157 -0.07 -21.63 -6.77
N GLY A 158 -1.17 -21.08 -6.25
CA GLY A 158 -1.72 -19.81 -6.74
C GLY A 158 -0.76 -18.62 -6.56
N ILE A 159 -0.03 -18.56 -5.45
CA ILE A 159 1.01 -17.54 -5.23
C ILE A 159 2.15 -17.70 -6.24
N ALA A 160 2.58 -18.93 -6.54
CA ALA A 160 3.60 -19.18 -7.55
C ALA A 160 3.16 -18.68 -8.94
N GLU A 161 1.93 -18.99 -9.37
CA GLU A 161 1.36 -18.47 -10.62
C GLU A 161 1.34 -16.93 -10.67
N PHE A 162 0.95 -16.26 -9.57
CA PHE A 162 0.95 -14.80 -9.50
C PHE A 162 2.36 -14.19 -9.50
N LEU A 163 3.34 -14.82 -8.86
CA LEU A 163 4.73 -14.37 -8.84
C LEU A 163 5.37 -14.49 -10.23
N ASP A 164 5.16 -15.59 -10.95
CA ASP A 164 5.68 -15.75 -12.31
C ASP A 164 5.02 -14.76 -13.28
N ALA A 165 3.71 -14.51 -13.13
CA ALA A 165 3.03 -13.46 -13.86
C ALA A 165 3.55 -12.04 -13.51
N ALA A 166 3.94 -11.79 -12.25
CA ALA A 166 4.49 -10.50 -11.81
C ALA A 166 5.85 -10.23 -12.45
N ARG A 167 6.73 -11.23 -12.45
CA ARG A 167 8.05 -11.19 -13.10
C ARG A 167 7.94 -10.86 -14.59
N GLY A 168 6.99 -11.47 -15.30
CA GLY A 168 6.69 -11.14 -16.70
C GLY A 168 6.22 -9.70 -16.94
N LEU A 169 5.60 -9.07 -15.93
CA LEU A 169 5.03 -7.72 -16.00
C LEU A 169 5.94 -6.59 -15.48
N ALA A 170 7.11 -6.92 -14.92
CA ALA A 170 8.08 -5.94 -14.44
C ALA A 170 8.46 -4.87 -15.49
N SER A 171 8.40 -5.23 -16.79
CA SER A 171 8.64 -4.32 -17.91
C SER A 171 7.52 -3.30 -18.19
N GLN A 172 6.28 -3.60 -17.81
CA GLN A 172 5.10 -2.79 -18.14
C GLN A 172 4.70 -1.81 -17.02
N GLN A 173 4.91 -2.14 -15.75
CA GLN A 173 4.60 -1.19 -14.67
C GLN A 173 5.61 -0.04 -14.54
N ASP A 174 6.80 -0.18 -15.14
CA ASP A 174 7.73 0.93 -15.34
C ASP A 174 7.01 2.14 -16.00
N ASP A 175 5.96 1.94 -16.81
CA ASP A 175 5.26 3.05 -17.47
C ASP A 175 4.75 4.18 -16.56
N LYS A 176 4.29 3.90 -15.32
CA LYS A 176 3.90 4.96 -14.37
C LYS A 176 5.12 5.71 -13.86
N VAL A 177 6.16 5.00 -13.40
CA VAL A 177 7.34 5.61 -12.78
C VAL A 177 8.26 6.24 -13.82
N ARG A 178 8.39 5.67 -15.02
CA ARG A 178 9.02 6.22 -16.22
C ARG A 178 8.32 7.48 -16.75
N LYS A 179 6.99 7.59 -16.61
CA LYS A 179 6.26 8.85 -16.89
C LYS A 179 6.57 9.90 -15.83
N LEU A 180 6.57 9.52 -14.54
CA LEU A 180 6.96 10.41 -13.44
C LEU A 180 8.42 10.90 -13.58
N GLY A 181 9.38 10.02 -13.88
CA GLY A 181 10.78 10.40 -14.12
C GLY A 181 10.95 11.37 -15.29
N ARG A 182 10.27 11.11 -16.43
CA ARG A 182 10.22 12.05 -17.57
C ARG A 182 9.60 13.40 -17.21
N LEU A 183 8.55 13.42 -16.38
CA LEU A 183 7.94 14.65 -15.89
C LEU A 183 8.91 15.42 -14.99
N LEU A 184 9.55 14.74 -14.03
CA LEU A 184 10.51 15.31 -13.08
C LEU A 184 11.81 15.83 -13.72
N ALA A 185 12.15 15.32 -14.90
CA ALA A 185 13.28 15.78 -15.72
C ALA A 185 12.88 16.86 -16.75
N SER A 186 11.59 17.22 -16.86
CA SER A 186 11.14 18.30 -17.74
C SER A 186 11.61 19.67 -17.23
N ARG A 187 11.81 20.63 -18.14
CA ARG A 187 12.26 21.99 -17.78
C ARG A 187 11.32 22.70 -16.80
N GLU A 188 10.03 22.37 -16.82
CA GLU A 188 9.03 22.95 -15.92
C GLU A 188 9.14 22.44 -14.47
N MET A 189 9.65 21.22 -14.28
CA MET A 189 9.73 20.54 -12.99
C MET A 189 11.16 20.42 -12.43
N ALA A 190 12.18 20.67 -13.27
CA ALA A 190 13.59 20.59 -12.89
C ALA A 190 13.94 21.48 -11.68
N GLU A 191 13.34 22.67 -11.58
CA GLU A 191 13.56 23.63 -10.50
C GLU A 191 12.50 23.57 -9.38
N ARG A 192 11.46 22.74 -9.52
CA ARG A 192 10.34 22.67 -8.57
C ARG A 192 10.59 21.62 -7.47
N LYS A 193 10.08 21.92 -6.27
CA LYS A 193 9.90 20.92 -5.19
C LYS A 193 8.74 20.01 -5.54
N VAL A 194 8.93 18.70 -5.38
CA VAL A 194 7.87 17.70 -5.64
C VAL A 194 7.78 16.73 -4.48
N LEU A 195 6.57 16.58 -3.94
CA LEU A 195 6.23 15.60 -2.90
C LEU A 195 5.35 14.52 -3.54
N VAL A 196 5.83 13.28 -3.50
CA VAL A 196 5.17 12.10 -4.08
C VAL A 196 4.63 11.24 -2.94
N PHE A 197 3.30 11.20 -2.78
CA PHE A 197 2.65 10.39 -1.75
C PHE A 197 2.24 9.01 -2.25
N THR A 198 2.33 8.00 -1.38
CA THR A 198 1.84 6.63 -1.63
C THR A 198 1.38 5.97 -0.32
N GLU A 199 0.38 5.07 -0.40
CA GLU A 199 -0.15 4.34 0.78
C GLU A 199 0.87 3.33 1.36
N PHE A 200 1.85 2.87 0.57
CA PHE A 200 2.72 1.75 0.96
C PHE A 200 4.22 2.05 0.81
N ALA A 201 4.98 1.74 1.87
CA ALA A 201 6.44 1.87 1.91
C ALA A 201 7.16 1.07 0.80
N ASP A 202 6.70 -0.15 0.46
CA ASP A 202 7.27 -0.91 -0.66
C ASP A 202 7.15 -0.14 -1.99
N THR A 203 6.02 0.52 -2.24
CA THR A 203 5.84 1.39 -3.42
C THR A 203 6.72 2.64 -3.32
N ALA A 204 6.90 3.22 -2.12
CA ALA A 204 7.79 4.37 -1.93
C ALA A 204 9.24 4.00 -2.27
N GLN A 205 9.73 2.85 -1.77
CA GLN A 205 11.05 2.31 -2.05
C GLN A 205 11.24 2.01 -3.55
N TRP A 206 10.22 1.44 -4.20
CA TRP A 206 10.22 1.19 -5.65
C TRP A 206 10.34 2.48 -6.48
N VAL A 207 9.52 3.48 -6.14
CA VAL A 207 9.58 4.79 -6.82
C VAL A 207 10.94 5.46 -6.59
N GLU A 208 11.46 5.44 -5.36
CA GLU A 208 12.78 5.99 -5.05
C GLU A 208 13.88 5.34 -5.90
N SER A 209 13.95 4.01 -5.94
CA SER A 209 15.00 3.28 -6.67
C SER A 209 14.96 3.56 -8.17
N HIS A 210 13.78 3.66 -8.76
CA HIS A 210 13.59 3.90 -10.19
C HIS A 210 13.87 5.36 -10.59
N LEU A 211 13.43 6.33 -9.77
CA LEU A 211 13.77 7.73 -10.00
C LEU A 211 15.28 7.96 -9.85
N ARG A 212 15.92 7.32 -8.85
CA ARG A 212 17.39 7.36 -8.68
C ARG A 212 18.12 6.77 -9.90
N ALA A 213 17.66 5.61 -10.40
CA ALA A 213 18.21 4.99 -11.61
C ALA A 213 18.00 5.83 -12.88
N ALA A 214 16.93 6.62 -12.94
CA ALA A 214 16.65 7.58 -14.01
C ALA A 214 17.43 8.90 -13.90
N GLY A 215 18.32 9.07 -12.91
CA GLY A 215 19.13 10.28 -12.73
C GLY A 215 18.36 11.46 -12.13
N VAL A 216 17.33 11.20 -11.30
CA VAL A 216 16.57 12.26 -10.62
C VAL A 216 17.36 12.79 -9.41
N ASP A 217 17.94 13.97 -9.56
CA ASP A 217 18.69 14.65 -8.49
C ASP A 217 17.79 15.20 -7.36
N GLY A 218 18.40 15.30 -6.17
CA GLY A 218 17.77 15.82 -4.95
C GLY A 218 16.69 14.89 -4.38
N LEU A 219 16.82 13.58 -4.57
CA LEU A 219 15.82 12.58 -4.19
C LEU A 219 16.02 12.05 -2.76
N ALA A 220 14.94 12.00 -1.99
CA ALA A 220 14.87 11.31 -0.70
C ALA A 220 13.53 10.57 -0.52
N ARG A 221 13.50 9.61 0.42
CA ARG A 221 12.31 8.89 0.85
C ARG A 221 12.15 8.97 2.36
N ILE A 222 10.91 9.01 2.83
CA ILE A 222 10.55 8.84 4.24
C ILE A 222 9.26 8.03 4.39
N ASP A 223 9.28 7.02 5.25
CA ASP A 223 8.16 6.13 5.54
C ASP A 223 8.29 5.55 6.96
N SER A 224 7.39 4.64 7.34
CA SER A 224 7.34 4.08 8.69
C SER A 224 8.54 3.20 9.08
N GLY A 225 9.31 2.72 8.09
CA GLY A 225 10.56 2.00 8.32
C GLY A 225 11.80 2.91 8.36
N SER A 226 11.66 4.20 8.04
CA SER A 226 12.78 5.13 7.92
C SER A 226 13.28 5.60 9.30
N LYS A 227 14.55 5.31 9.61
CA LYS A 227 15.25 5.80 10.83
C LYS A 227 15.74 7.26 10.71
N LEU A 228 15.32 7.99 9.67
CA LEU A 228 15.72 9.37 9.44
C LEU A 228 14.95 10.32 10.36
N ASP A 229 15.61 11.39 10.82
CA ASP A 229 14.92 12.47 11.51
C ASP A 229 13.94 13.17 10.55
N ARG A 230 12.64 13.15 10.92
CA ARG A 230 11.56 13.75 10.14
C ARG A 230 11.73 15.26 10.03
N ALA A 231 12.16 15.93 11.12
CA ALA A 231 12.37 17.37 11.14
C ALA A 231 13.49 17.77 10.18
N GLU A 232 14.58 16.98 10.15
CA GLU A 232 15.70 17.20 9.25
C GLU A 232 15.33 16.95 7.78
N VAL A 233 14.55 15.90 7.47
CA VAL A 233 14.03 15.67 6.11
C VAL A 233 13.11 16.81 5.66
N ILE A 234 12.22 17.29 6.53
CA ILE A 234 11.35 18.44 6.23
C ILE A 234 12.17 19.72 6.02
N ARG A 235 13.18 19.97 6.87
CA ARG A 235 14.11 21.11 6.74
C ARG A 235 14.90 21.06 5.44
N ARG A 236 15.39 19.89 5.03
CA ARG A 236 16.11 19.70 3.77
C ARG A 236 15.20 19.76 2.55
N PHE A 237 13.93 19.37 2.66
CA PHE A 237 12.96 19.49 1.57
C PHE A 237 12.47 20.93 1.38
N SER A 238 12.26 21.67 2.46
CA SER A 238 11.70 23.03 2.43
C SER A 238 12.47 23.99 3.34
N PRO A 239 13.75 24.30 3.04
CA PRO A 239 14.63 25.01 3.98
C PRO A 239 14.13 26.40 4.36
N TYR A 240 13.61 27.16 3.40
CA TYR A 240 13.08 28.51 3.63
C TYR A 240 11.97 28.55 4.69
N TYR A 241 11.02 27.61 4.62
CA TYR A 241 9.91 27.51 5.58
C TYR A 241 10.31 26.89 6.93
N ASN A 242 11.55 26.38 7.04
CA ASN A 242 12.08 25.71 8.23
C ASN A 242 13.33 26.43 8.78
N GLY A 243 13.39 27.77 8.64
CA GLY A 243 14.42 28.61 9.24
C GLY A 243 15.83 28.45 8.65
N SER A 244 15.95 27.89 7.46
CA SER A 244 17.23 27.64 6.76
C SER A 244 17.18 28.18 5.32
N SER A 245 18.23 27.90 4.54
CA SER A 245 18.30 28.16 3.09
C SER A 245 19.21 27.12 2.43
N SER A 246 19.23 27.05 1.10
CA SER A 246 20.15 26.20 0.33
C SER A 246 21.62 26.43 0.74
N ALA A 247 22.01 27.70 0.91
CA ALA A 247 23.34 28.09 1.40
C ALA A 247 23.53 27.89 2.92
N GLY A 248 22.46 27.66 3.68
CA GLY A 248 22.51 27.15 5.05
C GLY A 248 22.85 25.66 5.06
N LEU A 249 22.03 24.85 4.39
CA LEU A 249 22.23 23.41 4.27
C LEU A 249 23.64 23.05 3.74
N ALA A 250 24.10 23.75 2.71
CA ALA A 250 25.45 23.53 2.16
C ALA A 250 26.58 23.86 3.17
N ARG A 251 26.41 24.82 4.08
CA ARG A 251 27.37 25.10 5.17
C ARG A 251 27.32 24.05 6.27
N ASP A 252 26.14 23.48 6.51
CA ASP A 252 25.93 22.36 7.44
C ASP A 252 26.42 21.01 6.86
N GLY A 253 26.87 20.98 5.60
CA GLY A 253 27.31 19.76 4.90
C GLY A 253 26.17 18.87 4.40
N LEU A 254 25.00 19.46 4.09
CA LEU A 254 23.77 18.74 3.81
C LEU A 254 23.18 19.10 2.44
N ASP A 255 22.77 18.08 1.69
CA ASP A 255 22.13 18.27 0.39
C ASP A 255 20.65 18.65 0.53
N GLU A 256 20.22 19.63 -0.25
CA GLU A 256 18.82 20.03 -0.34
C GLU A 256 17.99 18.99 -1.12
N ILE A 257 16.83 18.60 -0.58
CA ILE A 257 15.93 17.61 -1.19
C ILE A 257 14.98 18.35 -2.13
N ARG A 258 14.98 17.99 -3.41
CA ARG A 258 14.04 18.48 -4.43
C ARG A 258 12.81 17.59 -4.55
N VAL A 259 13.00 16.27 -4.55
CA VAL A 259 11.95 15.27 -4.69
C VAL A 259 11.89 14.42 -3.43
N LEU A 260 10.76 14.45 -2.75
CA LEU A 260 10.53 13.65 -1.54
C LEU A 260 9.43 12.63 -1.81
N VAL A 261 9.73 11.35 -1.63
CA VAL A 261 8.75 10.26 -1.71
C VAL A 261 8.32 9.90 -0.28
N SER A 262 7.01 9.87 0.00
CA SER A 262 6.51 9.70 1.36
C SER A 262 5.28 8.81 1.47
N THR A 263 5.12 8.15 2.61
CA THR A 263 3.80 7.69 3.08
C THR A 263 3.11 8.78 3.92
N ASP A 264 1.97 8.42 4.51
CA ASP A 264 1.24 9.11 5.58
C ASP A 264 2.08 9.58 6.79
N VAL A 265 3.29 9.07 6.99
CA VAL A 265 4.20 9.40 8.10
C VAL A 265 4.57 10.90 8.20
N LEU A 266 4.47 11.65 7.11
CA LEU A 266 4.58 13.12 7.14
C LEU A 266 3.27 13.83 7.51
N SER A 267 2.12 13.22 7.25
CA SER A 267 0.80 13.82 7.47
C SER A 267 0.49 14.03 8.96
N GLU A 268 1.05 13.22 9.85
CA GLU A 268 0.90 13.35 11.30
C GLU A 268 1.87 14.36 11.93
N GLY A 269 3.05 14.57 11.31
CA GLY A 269 4.12 15.41 11.85
C GLY A 269 4.04 16.89 11.45
N LEU A 270 3.26 17.23 10.42
CA LEU A 270 3.13 18.58 9.89
C LEU A 270 2.11 19.43 10.65
N ASN A 271 2.35 19.65 11.95
CA ASN A 271 1.69 20.75 12.66
C ASN A 271 2.49 22.04 12.38
N PRO A 272 1.97 23.02 11.60
CA PRO A 272 2.73 24.22 11.28
C PRO A 272 3.00 25.03 12.56
N PRO A 273 4.26 25.44 12.83
CA PRO A 273 4.58 26.21 14.02
C PRO A 273 3.90 27.59 13.95
N GLY A 274 2.83 27.78 14.73
CA GLY A 274 2.12 29.07 14.79
C GLY A 274 0.66 29.05 15.26
N ARG A 275 -0.04 27.91 15.35
CA ARG A 275 -1.42 27.89 15.89
C ARG A 275 -1.45 27.86 17.42
N HIS A 276 -2.09 28.87 18.00
CA HIS A 276 -2.27 28.99 19.45
C HIS A 276 -3.36 28.01 19.94
N PRO A 277 -3.23 27.38 21.11
CA PRO A 277 -4.19 26.37 21.60
C PRO A 277 -5.63 26.87 21.88
N ALA A 278 -5.90 28.17 21.72
CA ALA A 278 -7.24 28.74 21.89
C ALA A 278 -8.22 28.38 20.75
N ASP A 279 -7.72 27.99 19.57
CA ASP A 279 -8.55 27.64 18.41
C ASP A 279 -9.13 26.20 18.47
N GLN A 280 -8.89 25.45 19.54
CA GLN A 280 -9.30 24.04 19.67
C GLN A 280 -10.82 23.83 19.87
N LEU A 281 -11.63 24.89 19.95
CA LEU A 281 -13.08 24.79 20.10
C LEU A 281 -13.83 24.78 18.76
N ARG A 282 -13.56 23.76 17.93
CA ARG A 282 -14.52 23.22 16.95
C ARG A 282 -14.15 21.79 16.53
N PRO A 283 -15.11 20.84 16.50
CA PRO A 283 -14.82 19.42 16.35
C PRO A 283 -14.36 19.06 14.93
N ALA A 284 -13.59 17.97 14.84
CA ALA A 284 -13.18 17.37 13.58
C ALA A 284 -14.40 16.93 12.74
N LEU A 285 -14.32 17.16 11.43
CA LEU A 285 -15.28 16.63 10.47
C LEU A 285 -14.89 15.18 10.12
N GLU A 286 -15.59 14.24 10.74
CA GLU A 286 -15.70 12.85 10.29
C GLU A 286 -16.19 12.79 8.82
N PRO A 287 -15.73 11.81 8.02
CA PRO A 287 -16.16 11.67 6.63
C PRO A 287 -17.54 10.97 6.54
N GLY A 288 -18.62 11.74 6.51
CA GLY A 288 -19.97 11.19 6.36
C GLY A 288 -21.01 12.17 5.81
N ALA A 289 -21.95 11.62 5.03
CA ALA A 289 -23.19 12.25 4.53
C ALA A 289 -23.03 13.42 3.53
N ALA A 290 -22.60 13.09 2.31
CA ALA A 290 -22.88 13.91 1.12
C ALA A 290 -24.22 13.50 0.45
N ASP A 291 -25.33 13.55 1.20
CA ASP A 291 -26.68 13.59 0.61
C ASP A 291 -27.69 14.25 1.57
N ALA A 292 -27.70 15.59 1.60
CA ALA A 292 -28.80 16.38 2.15
C ALA A 292 -28.75 17.83 1.65
N ALA A 293 -29.94 18.38 1.37
CA ALA A 293 -30.24 19.82 1.23
C ALA A 293 -29.88 20.54 -0.09
N HIS A 294 -30.52 20.11 -1.18
CA HIS A 294 -31.27 21.08 -2.00
C HIS A 294 -32.78 20.84 -1.85
N ARG A 295 -33.42 21.62 -0.96
CA ARG A 295 -34.88 21.76 -0.87
C ARG A 295 -35.25 23.24 -0.75
N PRO A 296 -35.87 23.85 -1.77
CA PRO A 296 -36.61 25.09 -1.56
C PRO A 296 -37.89 24.79 -0.77
N ARG A 297 -38.31 25.71 0.12
CA ARG A 297 -39.56 25.59 0.87
C ARG A 297 -40.76 25.98 -0.02
N GLY A 298 -41.80 25.16 -0.03
CA GLY A 298 -43.12 25.46 -0.60
C GLY A 298 -44.25 25.02 0.36
N PRO A 299 -45.43 25.67 0.33
CA PRO A 299 -46.54 25.43 1.28
C PRO A 299 -47.35 24.14 0.99
N PRO A 300 -48.27 23.71 1.88
CA PRO A 300 -48.48 22.28 2.13
C PRO A 300 -49.83 21.65 1.67
N HIS A 301 -49.86 20.30 1.67
CA HIS A 301 -51.03 19.38 1.56
C HIS A 301 -51.76 19.34 0.19
N GLU A 302 -52.29 18.23 -0.38
CA GLU A 302 -52.69 16.87 0.09
C GLU A 302 -52.46 15.78 -1.03
N PRO A 303 -52.77 14.46 -0.86
CA PRO A 303 -52.18 13.36 -1.67
C PRO A 303 -53.08 12.66 -2.73
N ARG A 304 -52.48 11.93 -3.71
CA ARG A 304 -52.86 10.55 -4.17
C ARG A 304 -52.08 9.97 -5.40
N ASP A 305 -51.63 8.71 -5.23
CA ASP A 305 -51.73 7.50 -6.11
C ASP A 305 -51.09 7.36 -7.55
N ARG A 306 -50.52 6.16 -7.78
CA ARG A 306 -50.16 5.43 -9.06
C ARG A 306 -49.08 5.91 -10.07
N GLY A 307 -48.26 4.93 -10.51
CA GLY A 307 -47.95 4.69 -11.95
C GLY A 307 -46.49 4.78 -12.40
N ALA A 308 -46.02 3.78 -13.17
CA ALA A 308 -44.72 3.73 -13.88
C ALA A 308 -44.97 3.26 -15.34
N PRO A 309 -43.95 3.03 -16.24
CA PRO A 309 -42.57 3.55 -16.36
C PRO A 309 -42.50 4.40 -17.68
N PRO A 310 -41.59 4.25 -18.68
CA PRO A 310 -40.14 3.95 -18.76
C PRO A 310 -39.31 4.98 -19.61
N GLY A 311 -37.98 4.82 -19.70
CA GLY A 311 -37.22 5.33 -20.87
C GLY A 311 -35.71 5.64 -20.76
N ARG A 312 -34.86 4.68 -21.19
CA ARG A 312 -33.49 4.80 -21.77
C ARG A 312 -32.31 5.47 -21.00
N SER A 313 -31.12 4.93 -21.25
CA SER A 313 -29.80 5.22 -20.63
C SER A 313 -29.04 6.42 -21.26
N PRO A 314 -27.93 6.93 -20.67
CA PRO A 314 -26.61 6.27 -20.87
C PRO A 314 -25.60 6.31 -19.70
N ARG A 315 -24.57 5.45 -19.86
CA ARG A 315 -23.21 5.37 -19.29
C ARG A 315 -22.69 6.49 -18.36
N GLY A 316 -22.01 6.10 -17.28
CA GLY A 316 -21.14 6.98 -16.48
C GLY A 316 -20.58 6.32 -15.22
N GLY A 317 -19.70 5.31 -15.34
CA GLY A 317 -19.05 4.68 -14.19
C GLY A 317 -17.80 5.45 -13.75
N CYS A 318 -17.74 5.86 -12.48
CA CYS A 318 -16.58 6.54 -11.90
C CYS A 318 -15.37 5.61 -11.77
N GLY A 319 -14.18 6.09 -12.15
CA GLY A 319 -12.91 5.44 -11.82
C GLY A 319 -12.39 5.82 -10.42
N PRO A 320 -11.45 5.06 -9.85
CA PRO A 320 -10.88 5.33 -8.53
C PRO A 320 -9.92 6.52 -8.53
N GLY A 321 -9.91 7.27 -7.42
CA GLY A 321 -9.07 8.47 -7.26
C GLY A 321 -7.58 8.17 -7.47
N HIS A 322 -6.94 8.94 -8.36
CA HIS A 322 -5.50 8.88 -8.58
C HIS A 322 -4.76 9.86 -7.65
N GLY A 323 -3.50 9.54 -7.33
CA GLY A 323 -2.69 10.31 -6.39
C GLY A 323 -2.53 11.77 -6.79
N ALA A 324 -2.64 12.66 -5.80
CA ALA A 324 -2.50 14.10 -5.98
C ALA A 324 -1.02 14.49 -6.08
N VAL A 325 -0.64 15.18 -7.16
CA VAL A 325 0.57 16.00 -7.21
C VAL A 325 0.16 17.40 -6.74
N LEU A 326 0.71 17.86 -5.62
CA LEU A 326 0.48 19.21 -5.12
C LEU A 326 1.60 20.12 -5.65
N GLU A 327 1.25 21.06 -6.54
CA GLU A 327 2.17 22.11 -6.96
C GLU A 327 2.16 23.28 -5.97
N LEU A 328 3.35 23.77 -5.61
CA LEU A 328 3.52 25.05 -4.92
C LEU A 328 4.53 25.90 -5.72
N PRO A 329 4.19 27.14 -6.11
CA PRO A 329 5.13 28.02 -6.79
C PRO A 329 6.15 28.60 -5.81
N ALA A 330 7.43 28.69 -6.22
CA ALA A 330 8.44 29.43 -5.49
C ALA A 330 8.40 30.93 -5.86
N PRO A 331 8.46 31.86 -4.90
CA PRO A 331 8.45 33.29 -5.20
C PRO A 331 9.79 33.74 -5.79
N ARG A 332 9.74 34.51 -6.88
CA ARG A 332 10.90 35.32 -7.32
C ARG A 332 11.08 36.46 -6.32
N GLY A 333 12.26 36.56 -5.72
CA GLY A 333 12.49 37.49 -4.61
C GLY A 333 12.44 38.97 -5.03
N THR A 334 11.52 39.71 -4.43
CA THR A 334 11.80 40.76 -3.42
C THR A 334 10.51 40.94 -2.60
N GLY A 335 10.63 41.22 -1.29
CA GLY A 335 9.56 40.89 -0.34
C GLY A 335 8.28 41.74 -0.41
N THR A 336 7.14 41.04 -0.43
CA THR A 336 5.89 41.32 0.31
C THR A 336 5.09 40.01 0.45
N ASP A 337 4.15 39.97 1.38
CA ASP A 337 3.52 38.79 2.03
C ASP A 337 3.01 37.61 1.18
N PRO A 338 2.90 36.39 1.76
CA PRO A 338 2.17 35.26 1.17
C PRO A 338 0.65 35.42 1.34
N GLU A 339 -0.06 35.69 0.24
CA GLU A 339 -1.53 35.80 0.22
C GLU A 339 -2.22 34.42 0.18
N VAL A 340 -3.30 34.26 0.95
CA VAL A 340 -4.11 33.02 0.99
C VAL A 340 -5.23 33.09 -0.04
N VAL A 341 -5.08 32.39 -1.17
CA VAL A 341 -6.11 32.33 -2.21
C VAL A 341 -7.00 31.09 -2.06
N ARG A 342 -8.31 31.32 -1.90
CA ARG A 342 -9.39 30.32 -2.08
C ARG A 342 -10.11 30.61 -3.40
N ALA A 343 -10.64 29.58 -4.06
CA ALA A 343 -11.45 29.73 -5.27
C ALA A 343 -12.92 29.34 -5.01
N GLY A 344 -13.86 30.15 -5.53
CA GLY A 344 -15.31 30.09 -5.28
C GLY A 344 -15.74 31.08 -4.20
N ASP A 345 -16.50 32.16 -4.45
CA ASP A 345 -17.27 32.55 -5.65
C ASP A 345 -16.92 33.97 -6.16
N ARG A 346 -17.26 34.25 -7.42
CA ARG A 346 -17.34 35.62 -7.98
C ARG A 346 -18.77 35.94 -8.44
N GLN A 347 -19.44 36.75 -7.63
CA GLN A 347 -20.50 37.71 -7.98
C GLN A 347 -20.25 38.90 -7.03
N ASP A 348 -20.17 40.17 -7.43
CA ASP A 348 -20.46 40.84 -8.71
C ASP A 348 -19.42 41.98 -8.96
N VAL A 349 -19.81 43.02 -9.72
CA VAL A 349 -19.10 44.28 -9.99
C VAL A 349 -18.01 44.18 -11.05
N ALA A 350 -18.45 43.93 -12.29
CA ALA A 350 -17.97 44.76 -13.39
C ALA A 350 -18.89 45.98 -13.49
N ASP A 351 -18.33 47.18 -13.42
CA ASP A 351 -18.94 48.35 -14.05
C ASP A 351 -17.83 49.26 -14.60
N LEU A 352 -18.08 49.83 -15.77
CA LEU A 352 -17.04 50.42 -16.62
C LEU A 352 -16.66 51.84 -16.19
N GLU A 353 -15.36 52.14 -16.33
CA GLU A 353 -14.88 53.50 -16.32
C GLU A 353 -15.11 54.18 -17.69
N HIS A 354 -15.32 55.51 -17.65
CA HIS A 354 -15.33 56.48 -18.77
C HIS A 354 -16.54 56.54 -19.74
N SER A 355 -17.36 57.58 -19.55
CA SER A 355 -17.40 58.67 -20.56
C SER A 355 -17.59 60.03 -19.89
N ARG A 356 -16.75 61.01 -20.27
CA ARG A 356 -17.08 62.43 -20.21
C ARG A 356 -17.56 62.84 -21.60
N HIS A 357 -18.61 63.66 -21.64
CA HIS A 357 -19.40 64.03 -22.82
C HIS A 357 -20.33 62.92 -23.32
#